data_AF-A0A7J6FP35-F1
#
_entry.id   AF-A0A7J6FP35-F1
#
_cell.length_a   1.000
_cell.length_b   1.000
_cell.length_c   1.000
_cell.angle_alpha   90.00
_cell.angle_beta   90.00
_cell.angle_gamma   90.00
#
_symmetry.space_group_name_H-M   'P 1'
#
loop_
_entity.id
_entity.type
_entity.pdbx_description
1 polymer ?
#
loop_
_entity_poly.entity_id
_entity_poly.type
_entity_poly.pdbx_seq_one_letter_code
_entity_poly.pdbx_strand_id
1 'polypeptide(L)'
;MDEEITWEERIHALTHILTSPTNSPSLHSQFFISTQIPCYLNWDYPPVLCTKYSKTFPSLDLKWGISLFLKRVSRIGVPETSWRSKCPFLQPPPLILAKGVEEAQWGEEQRRQYFRKRLRRKPLLTNINPFIPILLPNLLLFSLLLWDPDLPDA
;
A
#
# COMPACT_ATOMS: atom_id res chain seq x y z
N MET A 1 -9.17 -10.33 -20.57
CA MET A 1 -10.26 -11.21 -21.03
C MET A 1 -10.61 -12.02 -19.81
N ASP A 2 -11.54 -11.47 -19.05
CA ASP A 2 -11.83 -11.85 -17.67
C ASP A 2 -12.53 -13.19 -17.65
N GLU A 3 -12.06 -14.11 -16.82
CA GLU A 3 -12.82 -15.31 -16.51
C GLU A 3 -14.14 -14.85 -15.88
N GLU A 4 -15.27 -15.21 -16.50
CA GLU A 4 -16.60 -14.90 -15.99
C GLU A 4 -16.83 -15.68 -14.68
N ILE A 5 -16.31 -15.14 -13.58
CA ILE A 5 -16.60 -15.62 -12.24
C ILE A 5 -18.10 -15.53 -12.05
N THR A 6 -18.72 -16.66 -11.71
CA THR A 6 -20.17 -16.74 -11.52
C THR A 6 -20.58 -15.89 -10.31
N TRP A 7 -21.80 -15.36 -10.34
CA TRP A 7 -22.29 -14.52 -9.25
C TRP A 7 -22.31 -15.24 -7.89
N GLU A 8 -22.57 -16.54 -7.91
CA GLU A 8 -22.60 -17.41 -6.72
C GLU A 8 -21.21 -17.52 -6.06
N GLU A 9 -20.17 -17.77 -6.85
CA GLU A 9 -18.78 -17.82 -6.36
C GLU A 9 -18.35 -16.49 -5.73
N ARG A 10 -18.79 -15.36 -6.31
CA ARG A 10 -18.54 -14.03 -5.72
C ARG A 10 -19.22 -13.87 -4.38
N ILE A 11 -20.48 -14.30 -4.26
CA ILE A 11 -21.22 -14.21 -2.99
C ILE A 11 -20.53 -15.06 -1.93
N HIS A 12 -20.13 -16.29 -2.24
CA HIS A 12 -19.46 -17.16 -1.27
C HIS A 12 -18.11 -16.58 -0.79
N ALA A 13 -17.32 -16.02 -1.71
CA ALA A 13 -16.05 -15.40 -1.35
C ALA A 13 -16.25 -14.14 -0.50
N LEU A 14 -17.21 -13.28 -0.86
CA LEU A 14 -17.57 -12.10 -0.08
C LEU A 14 -18.08 -12.48 1.30
N THR A 15 -18.92 -13.51 1.40
CA THR A 15 -19.46 -14.00 2.67
C THR A 15 -18.32 -14.49 3.57
N HIS A 16 -17.36 -15.24 3.04
CA HIS A 16 -16.19 -15.67 3.79
C HIS A 16 -15.36 -14.48 4.29
N ILE A 17 -15.14 -13.45 3.46
CA ILE A 17 -14.35 -12.26 3.84
C ILE A 17 -15.04 -11.42 4.90
N LEU A 18 -16.35 -11.25 4.79
CA LEU A 18 -17.14 -10.47 5.73
C LEU A 18 -17.29 -11.19 7.08
N THR A 19 -17.38 -12.51 7.08
CA THR A 19 -17.51 -13.31 8.32
C THR A 19 -16.17 -13.53 9.03
N SER A 20 -15.05 -13.58 8.30
CA SER A 20 -13.71 -13.82 8.85
C SER A 20 -12.71 -12.69 8.50
N PRO A 21 -12.93 -11.47 9.02
CA PRO A 21 -12.03 -10.34 8.75
C PRO A 21 -10.68 -10.54 9.46
N THR A 22 -9.63 -10.83 8.71
CA THR A 22 -8.27 -11.00 9.24
C THR A 22 -7.22 -10.39 8.31
N ASN A 23 -6.15 -9.85 8.89
CA ASN A 23 -4.96 -9.38 8.15
C ASN A 23 -3.96 -10.51 7.84
N SER A 24 -4.16 -11.67 8.46
CA SER A 24 -3.37 -12.88 8.29
C SER A 24 -4.34 -14.05 8.05
N PRO A 25 -4.82 -14.24 6.81
CA PRO A 25 -5.77 -15.30 6.52
C PRO A 25 -5.16 -16.67 6.80
N SER A 26 -5.94 -17.57 7.40
CA SER A 26 -5.54 -18.97 7.60
C SER A 26 -5.35 -19.67 6.25
N LEU A 27 -4.60 -20.78 6.23
CA LEU A 27 -4.41 -21.57 5.01
C LEU A 27 -5.76 -22.00 4.39
N HIS A 28 -6.72 -22.38 5.23
CA HIS A 28 -8.06 -22.75 4.77
C HIS A 28 -8.74 -21.59 4.03
N SER A 29 -8.71 -20.38 4.60
CA SER A 29 -9.28 -19.19 3.97
C SER A 29 -8.61 -18.88 2.63
N GLN A 30 -7.28 -19.04 2.56
CA GLN A 30 -6.53 -18.82 1.33
C GLN A 30 -6.93 -19.81 0.23
N PHE A 31 -7.02 -21.11 0.55
CA PHE A 31 -7.45 -22.12 -0.41
C PHE A 31 -8.90 -21.93 -0.84
N PHE A 32 -9.81 -21.68 0.10
CA PHE A 32 -11.24 -21.48 -0.18
C PHE A 32 -11.46 -20.31 -1.16
N ILE A 33 -10.77 -19.19 -0.94
CA ILE A 33 -10.88 -18.03 -1.82
C ILE A 33 -10.22 -18.30 -3.17
N SER A 34 -9.06 -18.96 -3.20
CA SER A 34 -8.39 -19.33 -4.45
C SER A 34 -9.22 -20.30 -5.32
N THR A 35 -10.10 -21.10 -4.71
CA THR A 35 -11.01 -22.00 -5.45
C THR A 35 -12.18 -21.27 -6.09
N GLN A 36 -12.68 -20.20 -5.47
CA GLN A 36 -13.84 -19.46 -5.96
C GLN A 36 -13.46 -18.32 -6.91
N ILE A 37 -12.29 -17.74 -6.67
CA ILE A 37 -11.84 -16.55 -7.36
C ILE A 37 -10.34 -16.74 -7.69
N PRO A 38 -10.04 -17.39 -8.83
CA PRO A 38 -8.72 -17.97 -9.05
C PRO A 38 -7.64 -16.94 -9.42
N CYS A 39 -7.99 -15.77 -9.99
CA CYS A 39 -6.98 -14.93 -10.68
C CYS A 39 -7.19 -13.40 -10.55
N TYR A 40 -7.08 -12.82 -9.34
CA TYR A 40 -6.98 -11.36 -9.17
C TYR A 40 -5.62 -10.91 -8.62
N LEU A 41 -4.89 -10.11 -9.40
CA LEU A 41 -3.56 -9.58 -9.04
C LEU A 41 -3.57 -8.50 -7.94
N ASN A 42 -4.70 -7.83 -7.72
CA ASN A 42 -4.83 -6.72 -6.75
C ASN A 42 -5.27 -7.17 -5.35
N TRP A 43 -5.41 -8.48 -5.14
CA TRP A 43 -5.96 -9.05 -3.92
C TRP A 43 -4.89 -9.48 -2.93
N ASP A 44 -5.31 -9.63 -1.66
CA ASP A 44 -4.41 -10.02 -0.57
C ASP A 44 -4.19 -11.53 -0.48
N TYR A 45 -4.93 -12.32 -1.27
CA TYR A 45 -4.85 -13.78 -1.33
C TYR A 45 -3.95 -14.25 -2.49
N PRO A 46 -3.13 -15.31 -2.28
CA PRO A 46 -2.24 -15.82 -3.31
C PRO A 46 -3.04 -16.52 -4.42
N PRO A 47 -2.72 -16.28 -5.69
CA PRO A 47 -3.39 -16.88 -6.85
C PRO A 47 -2.87 -18.31 -7.16
N VAL A 48 -2.83 -19.18 -6.14
CA VAL A 48 -2.17 -20.50 -6.17
C VAL A 48 -2.75 -21.46 -7.22
N LEU A 49 -4.05 -21.38 -7.48
CA LEU A 49 -4.76 -22.27 -8.42
C LEU A 49 -4.89 -21.69 -9.83
N CYS A 50 -4.23 -20.56 -10.11
CA CYS A 50 -4.31 -19.86 -11.38
C CYS A 50 -3.39 -20.51 -12.44
N THR A 51 -3.83 -21.62 -13.03
CA THR A 51 -3.02 -22.42 -13.98
C THR A 51 -2.87 -21.78 -15.37
N LYS A 52 -3.79 -20.89 -15.75
CA LYS A 52 -3.86 -20.35 -17.13
C LYS A 52 -2.77 -19.33 -17.47
N TYR A 53 -2.24 -18.62 -16.48
CA TYR A 53 -1.24 -17.56 -16.67
C TYR A 53 0.20 -17.98 -16.32
N SER A 54 0.39 -19.24 -15.93
CA SER A 54 1.70 -19.79 -15.56
C SER A 54 2.70 -19.82 -16.73
N LYS A 55 2.23 -19.74 -17.99
CA LYS A 55 3.05 -19.89 -19.19
C LYS A 55 3.82 -18.63 -19.63
N THR A 56 3.58 -17.47 -19.02
CA THR A 56 4.22 -16.21 -19.44
C THR A 56 5.12 -15.68 -18.32
N PHE A 57 6.43 -15.57 -18.58
CA PHE A 57 7.36 -14.89 -17.67
C PHE A 57 7.07 -13.38 -17.64
N PRO A 58 7.08 -12.70 -16.47
CA PRO A 58 7.29 -13.24 -15.12
C PRO A 58 6.05 -13.98 -14.59
N SER A 59 6.29 -15.01 -13.77
CA SER A 59 5.22 -15.84 -13.19
C SER A 59 4.19 -14.98 -12.46
N LEU A 60 2.93 -15.43 -12.49
CA LEU A 60 1.82 -14.68 -11.91
C LEU A 60 2.02 -14.48 -10.39
N ASP A 61 2.64 -15.43 -9.71
CA ASP A 61 3.01 -15.32 -8.29
C ASP A 61 4.03 -14.21 -8.03
N LEU A 62 5.01 -14.03 -8.92
CA LEU A 62 5.97 -12.93 -8.80
C LEU A 62 5.28 -11.59 -9.04
N LYS A 63 4.41 -11.49 -10.06
CA LYS A 63 3.63 -10.27 -10.31
C LYS A 63 2.73 -9.91 -9.12
N TRP A 64 2.07 -10.90 -8.52
CA TRP A 64 1.26 -10.74 -7.32
C TRP A 64 2.11 -10.32 -6.11
N GLY A 65 3.25 -10.99 -5.87
CA GLY A 65 4.15 -10.66 -4.78
C GLY A 65 4.71 -9.23 -4.89
N ILE A 66 5.10 -8.81 -6.09
CA ILE A 66 5.55 -7.44 -6.37
C ILE A 66 4.40 -6.44 -6.18
N SER A 67 3.20 -6.75 -6.67
CA SER A 67 1.97 -5.96 -6.46
C SER A 67 1.71 -5.73 -4.97
N LEU A 68 1.73 -6.79 -4.16
CA LEU A 68 1.52 -6.70 -2.72
C LEU A 68 2.63 -5.94 -2.02
N PHE A 69 3.88 -6.15 -2.42
CA PHE A 69 5.01 -5.43 -1.87
C PHE A 69 4.87 -3.93 -2.14
N LEU A 70 4.63 -3.53 -3.39
CA LEU A 70 4.42 -2.14 -3.77
C LEU A 70 3.18 -1.53 -3.09
N LYS A 71 2.08 -2.28 -2.96
CA LYS A 71 0.88 -1.88 -2.20
C LYS A 71 1.20 -1.65 -0.72
N ARG A 72 2.01 -2.50 -0.10
CA ARG A 72 2.43 -2.35 1.31
C ARG A 72 3.40 -1.19 1.50
N VAL A 73 4.36 -1.02 0.59
CA VAL A 73 5.38 0.03 0.67
C VAL A 73 4.80 1.41 0.35
N SER A 74 3.94 1.53 -0.68
CA SER A 74 3.23 2.78 -1.00
C SER A 74 2.34 3.24 0.15
N ARG A 75 1.76 2.31 0.91
CA ARG A 75 0.98 2.58 2.12
C ARG A 75 1.89 2.87 3.32
N ILE A 76 2.80 3.85 3.23
CA ILE A 76 3.72 4.34 4.29
C ILE A 76 2.90 4.67 5.56
N GLY A 77 2.58 3.66 6.39
CA GLY A 77 1.52 3.84 7.36
C GLY A 77 0.85 2.59 7.93
N VAL A 78 -0.14 2.83 8.80
CA VAL A 78 -0.98 1.77 9.40
C VAL A 78 -1.80 1.10 8.29
N PRO A 79 -1.85 -0.24 8.22
CA PRO A 79 -2.76 -0.93 7.30
C PRO A 79 -4.16 -0.35 7.46
N GLU A 80 -4.88 -0.12 6.37
CA GLU A 80 -6.30 0.21 6.43
C GLU A 80 -7.02 -0.97 7.09
N THR A 81 -7.16 -0.90 8.40
CA THR A 81 -7.81 -1.94 9.17
C THR A 81 -9.30 -1.86 8.89
N SER A 82 -9.84 -2.98 8.44
CA SER A 82 -11.24 -3.32 8.23
C SER A 82 -11.89 -2.71 7.00
N TRP A 83 -12.48 -3.59 6.18
CA TRP A 83 -13.61 -3.35 5.28
C TRP A 83 -14.87 -2.90 6.04
N ARG A 84 -14.72 -2.09 7.09
CA ARG A 84 -15.86 -1.35 7.63
C ARG A 84 -16.24 -0.35 6.56
N SER A 85 -17.24 -0.73 5.76
CA SER A 85 -18.15 0.25 5.21
C SER A 85 -18.44 1.24 6.35
N LYS A 86 -18.17 2.51 6.10
CA LYS A 86 -18.87 3.56 6.85
C LYS A 86 -20.33 3.45 6.41
N CYS A 87 -21.03 2.42 6.86
CA CYS A 87 -22.47 2.35 6.71
C CYS A 87 -22.99 3.63 7.38
N PRO A 88 -23.69 4.51 6.65
CA PRO A 88 -24.43 5.54 7.33
C PRO A 88 -25.47 4.83 8.21
N PHE A 89 -25.92 5.48 9.28
CA PHE A 89 -26.94 5.00 10.23
C PHE A 89 -26.39 4.30 11.49
N LEU A 90 -26.10 5.09 12.55
CA LEU A 90 -27.03 5.31 13.69
C LEU A 90 -26.38 5.83 14.99
N GLN A 91 -25.06 6.01 15.05
CA GLN A 91 -24.43 6.70 16.19
C GLN A 91 -23.45 7.76 15.69
N PRO A 92 -23.54 9.03 16.16
CA PRO A 92 -22.43 9.93 15.96
C PRO A 92 -21.19 9.27 16.58
N PRO A 93 -20.02 9.30 15.90
CA PRO A 93 -18.80 8.84 16.53
C PRO A 93 -18.68 9.56 17.87
N PRO A 94 -18.38 8.84 18.97
CA PRO A 94 -18.34 9.45 20.29
C PRO A 94 -17.47 10.70 20.23
N LEU A 95 -17.94 11.80 20.84
CA LEU A 95 -17.24 13.08 20.89
C LEU A 95 -15.83 12.83 21.44
N ILE A 96 -14.85 12.76 20.53
CA ILE A 96 -13.44 12.68 20.90
C ILE A 96 -13.08 14.07 21.38
N LEU A 97 -13.11 14.30 22.71
CA LEU A 97 -12.45 15.44 23.34
C LEU A 97 -11.06 15.57 22.71
N ALA A 98 -10.68 16.77 22.29
CA ALA A 98 -9.43 17.03 21.59
C ALA A 98 -8.31 16.23 22.24
N LYS A 99 -7.79 15.24 21.52
CA LYS A 99 -6.84 14.28 22.05
C LYS A 99 -5.62 15.08 22.50
N GLY A 100 -5.45 15.25 23.81
CA GLY A 100 -4.22 15.80 24.38
C GLY A 100 -3.03 14.99 23.86
N VAL A 101 -1.83 15.55 23.95
CA VAL A 101 -0.60 14.81 23.62
C VAL A 101 -0.60 13.53 24.46
N GLU A 102 -0.91 12.40 23.82
CA GLU A 102 -0.92 11.11 24.50
C GLU A 102 0.47 10.87 25.10
N GLU A 103 0.51 10.36 26.33
CA GLU A 103 1.78 9.97 26.95
C GLU A 103 2.54 9.04 26.00
N ALA A 104 3.82 9.33 25.78
CA ALA A 104 4.64 8.58 24.86
C ALA A 104 4.86 7.17 25.43
N GLN A 105 4.10 6.20 24.95
CA GLN A 105 4.35 4.80 25.23
C GLN A 105 5.41 4.28 24.23
N TRP A 106 6.56 3.85 24.73
CA TRP A 106 7.75 3.52 23.94
C TRP A 106 7.94 2.01 23.71
N GLY A 107 6.88 1.21 23.70
CA GLY A 107 6.97 -0.19 23.28
C GLY A 107 7.40 -0.31 21.81
N GLU A 108 7.96 -1.45 21.38
CA GLU A 108 8.45 -1.62 20.00
C GLU A 108 7.38 -1.37 18.94
N GLU A 109 6.17 -1.91 19.16
CA GLU A 109 5.04 -1.72 18.26
C GLU A 109 4.57 -0.26 18.24
N GLN A 110 4.57 0.39 19.40
CA GLN A 110 4.14 1.78 19.57
C GLN A 110 5.15 2.74 18.96
N ARG A 111 6.46 2.48 19.07
CA ARG A 111 7.53 3.20 18.38
C ARG A 111 7.36 3.12 16.86
N ARG A 112 7.09 1.92 16.33
CA ARG A 112 6.81 1.72 14.90
C ARG A 112 5.58 2.50 14.45
N GLN A 113 4.50 2.48 15.24
CA GLN A 113 3.28 3.25 14.95
C GLN A 113 3.52 4.76 15.02
N TYR A 114 4.27 5.25 16.01
CA TYR A 114 4.63 6.66 16.14
C TYR A 114 5.47 7.14 14.94
N PHE A 115 6.47 6.36 14.53
CA PHE A 115 7.29 6.65 13.35
C PHE A 115 6.44 6.72 12.08
N ARG A 116 5.52 5.76 11.89
CA ARG A 116 4.55 5.76 10.78
C ARG A 116 3.63 6.99 10.82
N LYS A 117 3.11 7.37 11.99
CA LYS A 117 2.31 8.60 12.17
C LYS A 117 3.12 9.84 11.80
N ARG A 118 4.40 9.88 12.15
CA ARG A 118 5.30 11.01 11.85
C ARG A 118 5.57 11.14 10.34
N LEU A 119 5.83 10.03 9.64
CA LEU A 119 6.00 10.02 8.19
C LEU A 119 4.74 10.45 7.43
N ARG A 120 3.55 10.18 8.00
CA ARG A 120 2.25 10.62 7.44
C ARG A 120 1.94 12.10 7.69
N ARG A 121 2.65 12.77 8.60
CA ARG A 121 2.44 14.22 8.78
C ARG A 121 2.88 14.89 7.48
N LYS A 122 1.99 15.70 6.90
CA LYS A 122 2.34 16.53 5.74
C LYS A 122 3.65 17.26 6.06
N PRO A 123 4.65 17.26 5.17
CA PRO A 123 5.87 18.02 5.38
C PRO A 123 5.45 19.46 5.69
N LEU A 124 5.95 20.00 6.80
CA LEU A 124 5.36 21.16 7.45
C LEU A 124 5.28 22.41 6.57
N LEU A 125 5.96 22.49 5.42
CA LEU A 125 5.92 23.73 4.65
C LEU A 125 6.33 23.66 3.17
N THR A 126 6.31 22.51 2.51
CA THR A 126 6.74 22.47 1.10
C THR A 126 5.87 21.54 0.26
N ASN A 127 5.02 22.15 -0.59
CA ASN A 127 4.46 21.51 -1.80
C ASN A 127 5.55 21.22 -2.87
N ILE A 128 6.81 21.51 -2.56
CA ILE A 128 7.96 21.32 -3.42
C ILE A 128 8.41 19.85 -3.27
N ASN A 129 8.64 19.18 -4.40
CA ASN A 129 9.14 17.81 -4.44
C ASN A 129 10.41 17.70 -3.56
N PRO A 130 10.49 16.75 -2.61
CA PRO A 130 11.60 16.60 -1.67
C PRO A 130 12.97 16.43 -2.33
N PHE A 131 13.03 16.05 -3.60
CA PHE A 131 14.28 15.94 -4.35
C PHE A 131 14.81 17.30 -4.85
N ILE A 132 13.97 18.33 -4.97
CA ILE A 132 14.37 19.66 -5.46
C ILE A 132 15.47 20.32 -4.61
N PRO A 133 15.37 20.39 -3.26
CA PRO A 133 16.42 21.02 -2.46
C PRO A 133 17.77 20.28 -2.52
N ILE A 134 17.78 19.02 -2.99
CA ILE A 134 19.01 18.22 -3.14
C ILE A 134 19.54 18.32 -4.57
N LEU A 135 18.67 18.18 -5.57
CA LEU A 135 19.05 18.15 -6.98
C LEU A 135 19.44 19.54 -7.50
N LEU A 136 18.72 20.59 -7.11
CA LEU A 136 18.96 21.95 -7.62
C LEU A 136 20.39 22.45 -7.31
N PRO A 137 20.91 22.40 -6.06
CA PRO A 137 22.28 22.83 -5.79
C PRO A 137 23.32 21.93 -6.47
N ASN A 138 23.08 20.61 -6.53
CA ASN A 138 24.03 19.67 -7.15
C ASN A 138 24.12 19.86 -8.67
N LEU A 139 23.01 20.13 -9.36
CA LEU A 139 23.00 20.43 -10.79
C LEU A 139 23.65 21.79 -11.08
N LEU A 140 23.47 22.77 -10.19
CA LEU A 140 24.14 24.08 -10.31
C LEU A 140 25.66 23.91 -10.17
N LEU A 141 26.13 23.17 -9.16
CA LEU A 141 27.55 22.84 -9.01
C LEU A 141 28.10 22.05 -10.21
N PHE A 142 27.32 21.10 -10.71
CA PHE A 142 27.69 20.32 -11.90
C PHE A 142 27.80 21.21 -13.16
N SER A 143 26.90 22.20 -13.31
CA SER A 143 26.97 23.15 -14.42
C SER A 143 28.20 24.04 -14.36
N LEU A 144 28.64 24.45 -13.15
CA LEU A 144 29.88 25.20 -12.95
C LEU A 144 31.13 24.36 -13.26
N LEU A 145 31.08 23.05 -13.03
CA LEU A 145 32.19 22.14 -13.39
C LEU A 145 32.30 21.90 -14.90
N LEU A 146 31.20 22.06 -15.64
CA LEU A 146 31.17 21.96 -17.10
C LEU A 146 31.36 23.32 -17.80
N TRP A 147 31.46 24.39 -17.03
CA TRP A 147 31.75 25.72 -17.55
C TRP A 147 33.27 25.88 -17.68
N ASP A 148 33.79 25.76 -18.90
CA ASP A 148 35.15 26.18 -19.23
C ASP A 148 35.14 27.70 -19.45
N PRO A 149 35.79 28.52 -18.58
CA PRO A 149 35.80 29.98 -18.74
C PRO A 149 36.73 30.47 -19.87
N ASP A 150 37.49 29.57 -20.51
CA ASP A 150 38.46 29.89 -21.54
C ASP A 150 37.88 29.63 -22.93
N LEU A 151 36.91 30.45 -23.33
CA LEU A 151 36.47 30.55 -24.73
C LEU A 151 37.34 31.64 -25.39
N PRO A 152 38.35 31.29 -26.22
CA PRO A 152 39.03 32.30 -27.02
C PRO A 152 38.05 32.80 -28.08
N ASP A 153 37.76 34.11 -28.05
CA ASP A 153 37.11 34.79 -29.17
C ASP A 153 37.94 34.54 -30.45
N ALA A 154 37.37 33.79 -31.39
CA ALA A 154 37.89 33.61 -32.76
C ALA A 154 36.72 33.58 -33.75
#